data_AF-K9HDM2-F1
#
_entry.id   AF-K9HDM2-F1
#
_cell.length_a   1.000
_cell.length_b   1.000
_cell.length_c   1.000
_cell.angle_alpha   90.00
_cell.angle_beta   90.00
_cell.angle_gamma   90.00
#
_symmetry.space_group_name_H-M   'P 1'
#
loop_
_entity.id
_entity.type
_entity.pdbx_description
1 polymer ?
#
loop_
_entity_poly.entity_id
_entity_poly.type
_entity_poly.pdbx_seq_one_letter_code
_entity_poly.pdbx_strand_id
1 'polypeptide(L)'
;MKPMPSVAIPRPLARATAAALALGLAACAGETSPPEGSVSPAAAAMAPQAVMAAPIVQGQGLDFPAALAEAYATMAAYEDRAGDAGDAAFFRTKAMAAASTPVPEPESAPTGELERARAALMLSMSARDTLPEQLATAQAAYDCWANDVRVGTGITPIDCESLFRDTLRDIQARG
;
A
#
# COMPACT_ATOMS: atom_id res chain seq x y z
N MET A 1 42.31 44.09 -6.87
CA MET A 1 42.02 44.37 -8.31
C MET A 1 41.89 43.02 -8.99
N LYS A 2 40.86 42.63 -9.73
CA LYS A 2 39.62 43.25 -10.21
C LYS A 2 38.78 42.06 -10.74
N PRO A 3 37.50 41.88 -10.38
CA PRO A 3 36.68 40.85 -11.01
C PRO A 3 36.38 41.26 -12.45
N MET A 4 36.35 40.30 -13.38
CA MET A 4 35.76 40.49 -14.70
C MET A 4 34.60 39.51 -14.92
N PRO A 5 33.43 40.02 -15.34
CA PRO A 5 32.25 39.23 -15.67
C PRO A 5 32.21 38.93 -17.18
N SER A 6 31.53 37.85 -17.58
CA SER A 6 30.89 37.65 -18.90
C SER A 6 30.38 36.22 -19.01
N VAL A 7 29.26 35.86 -19.66
CA VAL A 7 28.24 36.56 -20.44
C VAL A 7 27.06 35.58 -20.49
N ALA A 8 25.83 36.08 -20.33
CA ALA A 8 24.61 35.31 -20.59
C ALA A 8 24.35 35.21 -22.10
N ILE A 9 24.01 34.02 -22.59
CA ILE A 9 23.57 33.81 -23.98
C ILE A 9 22.07 33.45 -23.96
N PRO A 10 21.18 34.32 -24.49
CA PRO A 10 19.81 33.92 -24.78
C PRO A 10 19.75 33.14 -26.10
N ARG A 11 18.85 32.15 -26.18
CA ARG A 11 18.48 31.51 -27.44
C ARG A 11 16.95 31.51 -27.64
N PRO A 12 16.52 31.53 -28.91
CA PRO A 12 15.42 32.39 -29.36
C PRO A 12 14.05 31.70 -29.40
N LEU A 13 13.02 32.54 -29.34
CA LEU A 13 11.68 32.28 -29.87
C LEU A 13 11.74 31.99 -31.38
N ALA A 14 11.08 30.92 -31.82
CA ALA A 14 10.59 30.77 -33.19
C ALA A 14 9.28 29.98 -33.11
N ARG A 15 8.14 30.67 -33.23
CA ARG A 15 7.33 30.85 -34.44
C ARG A 15 6.14 29.89 -34.48
N ALA A 16 4.99 30.50 -34.22
CA ALA A 16 3.66 30.01 -34.54
C ALA A 16 3.55 29.53 -35.99
N THR A 17 2.77 28.47 -36.19
CA THR A 17 1.99 28.27 -37.41
C THR A 17 0.59 27.81 -37.01
N ALA A 18 -0.39 28.47 -37.62
CA ALA A 18 -1.81 28.36 -37.35
C ALA A 18 -2.49 27.34 -38.29
N ALA A 19 -3.56 26.75 -37.75
CA ALA A 19 -4.87 26.45 -38.36
C ALA A 19 -4.97 25.60 -39.65
N ALA A 20 -5.77 24.52 -39.55
CA ALA A 20 -6.94 24.20 -40.38
C ALA A 20 -7.63 22.96 -39.78
N LEU A 21 -8.80 23.04 -39.13
CA LEU A 21 -10.16 22.97 -39.69
C LEU A 21 -10.40 21.80 -40.65
N ALA A 22 -11.06 20.74 -40.15
CA ALA A 22 -11.89 19.85 -40.95
C ALA A 22 -13.16 19.50 -40.14
N LEU A 23 -14.28 20.10 -40.57
CA LEU A 23 -15.64 19.72 -40.20
C LEU A 23 -15.99 18.38 -40.83
N GLY A 24 -16.56 17.46 -40.05
CA GLY A 24 -17.26 16.27 -40.53
C GLY A 24 -18.64 16.19 -39.88
N LEU A 25 -19.69 16.48 -40.66
CA LEU A 25 -21.10 16.31 -40.34
C LEU A 25 -21.60 14.97 -40.93
N ALA A 26 -22.23 14.12 -40.12
CA ALA A 26 -23.28 13.14 -40.46
C ALA A 26 -23.76 12.48 -39.14
N ALA A 27 -24.98 12.76 -38.65
CA ALA A 27 -26.23 11.99 -38.88
C ALA A 27 -26.17 10.59 -38.22
N CYS A 28 -27.08 10.09 -37.37
CA CYS A 28 -28.51 10.31 -37.14
C CYS A 28 -28.88 9.98 -35.67
N ALA A 29 -29.93 10.62 -35.16
CA ALA A 29 -30.71 10.11 -34.04
C ALA A 29 -31.62 8.95 -34.51
N GLY A 30 -31.75 7.92 -33.68
CA GLY A 30 -32.66 6.79 -33.89
C GLY A 30 -32.77 5.96 -32.63
N GLU A 31 -33.73 6.31 -31.79
CA GLU A 31 -34.21 5.51 -30.65
C GLU A 31 -34.71 4.15 -31.14
N THR A 32 -34.23 3.07 -30.52
CA THR A 32 -34.91 1.77 -30.50
C THR A 32 -34.37 0.98 -29.31
N SER A 33 -35.15 0.91 -28.24
CA SER A 33 -34.91 -0.03 -27.13
C SER A 33 -35.12 -1.47 -27.60
N PRO A 34 -34.22 -2.41 -27.28
CA PRO A 34 -34.54 -3.84 -27.27
C PRO A 34 -34.84 -4.35 -25.84
N PRO A 35 -35.60 -5.45 -25.71
CA PRO A 35 -36.11 -5.94 -24.45
C PRO A 35 -35.07 -6.67 -23.59
N GLU A 36 -35.42 -6.83 -22.33
CA GLU A 36 -34.73 -7.58 -21.29
C GLU A 36 -34.23 -8.95 -21.73
N GLY A 37 -33.03 -9.32 -21.26
CA GLY A 37 -32.53 -10.68 -21.30
C GLY A 37 -31.34 -10.89 -22.22
N SER A 38 -30.16 -10.40 -21.82
CA SER A 38 -28.86 -10.96 -22.21
C SER A 38 -27.79 -10.40 -21.27
N VAL A 39 -27.55 -11.11 -20.17
CA VAL A 39 -26.33 -10.97 -19.37
C VAL A 39 -25.15 -11.43 -20.24
N SER A 40 -24.50 -10.49 -20.90
CA SER A 40 -23.13 -10.66 -21.37
C SER A 40 -22.19 -10.40 -20.20
N PRO A 41 -21.27 -11.31 -19.86
CA PRO A 41 -20.19 -10.98 -18.96
C PRO A 41 -19.24 -10.10 -19.75
N ALA A 42 -19.34 -8.79 -19.56
CA ALA A 42 -18.18 -7.95 -19.77
C ALA A 42 -17.16 -8.42 -18.72
N ALA A 43 -16.27 -9.32 -19.14
CA ALA A 43 -14.99 -9.52 -18.50
C ALA A 43 -14.30 -8.16 -18.52
N ALA A 44 -14.57 -7.36 -17.49
CA ALA A 44 -13.75 -6.24 -17.14
C ALA A 44 -12.36 -6.83 -16.96
N ALA A 45 -11.48 -6.56 -17.92
CA ALA A 45 -10.08 -6.84 -17.78
C ALA A 45 -9.65 -6.14 -16.48
N MET A 46 -9.42 -6.93 -15.43
CA MET A 46 -8.77 -6.47 -14.21
C MET A 46 -7.41 -5.97 -14.67
N ALA A 47 -7.25 -4.65 -14.70
CA ALA A 47 -5.94 -4.05 -14.78
C ALA A 47 -5.09 -4.64 -13.64
N PRO A 48 -3.80 -4.93 -13.87
CA PRO A 48 -2.92 -5.32 -12.77
C PRO A 48 -2.98 -4.23 -11.71
N GLN A 49 -3.56 -4.54 -10.55
CA GLN A 49 -3.56 -3.65 -9.40
C GLN A 49 -2.08 -3.41 -9.07
N ALA A 50 -1.64 -2.16 -9.13
CA ALA A 50 -0.28 -1.81 -8.76
C ALA A 50 -0.10 -2.19 -7.29
N VAL A 51 0.75 -3.18 -7.01
CA VAL A 51 1.22 -3.48 -5.66
C VAL A 51 1.74 -2.16 -5.08
N MET A 52 1.02 -1.61 -4.10
CA MET A 52 1.44 -0.35 -3.53
C MET A 52 2.64 -0.61 -2.63
N ALA A 53 3.63 0.29 -2.68
CA ALA A 53 4.73 0.26 -1.73
C ALA A 53 4.13 0.34 -0.32
N ALA A 54 4.37 -0.71 0.46
CA ALA A 54 3.73 -0.85 1.74
C ALA A 54 4.22 0.26 2.71
N PRO A 55 3.32 0.85 3.50
CA PRO A 55 3.61 2.04 4.27
C PRO A 55 4.51 1.71 5.46
N ILE A 56 5.61 2.44 5.60
CA ILE A 56 6.32 2.52 6.88
C ILE A 56 5.61 3.59 7.71
N VAL A 57 5.23 3.26 8.95
CA VAL A 57 4.71 4.25 9.90
C VAL A 57 5.75 5.37 10.05
N GLN A 58 5.33 6.62 9.86
CA GLN A 58 6.19 7.82 9.96
C GLN A 58 5.91 8.65 11.22
N GLY A 59 5.36 8.02 12.25
CA GLY A 59 4.97 8.68 13.48
C GLY A 59 6.17 8.88 14.39
N GLN A 60 6.99 9.90 14.12
CA GLN A 60 8.18 10.19 14.90
C GLN A 60 7.87 10.22 16.41
N GLY A 61 8.44 9.27 17.15
CA GLY A 61 8.38 9.24 18.61
C GLY A 61 7.12 8.61 19.21
N LEU A 62 6.37 7.84 18.43
CA LEU A 62 5.32 6.98 18.98
C LEU A 62 5.92 5.85 19.82
N ASP A 63 5.24 5.47 20.90
CA ASP A 63 5.51 4.18 21.54
C ASP A 63 4.98 3.03 20.66
N PHE A 64 5.40 1.80 20.96
CA PHE A 64 5.01 0.66 20.15
C PHE A 64 3.49 0.42 20.05
N PRO A 65 2.68 0.47 21.14
CA PRO A 65 1.23 0.35 21.02
C PRO A 65 0.62 1.36 20.03
N ALA A 66 1.00 2.64 20.12
CA ALA A 66 0.49 3.67 19.22
C ALA A 66 0.99 3.47 17.78
N ALA A 67 2.26 3.12 17.61
CA ALA A 67 2.82 2.81 16.30
C ALA A 67 2.14 1.59 15.65
N LEU A 68 1.81 0.57 16.44
CA LEU A 68 1.12 -0.64 15.97
C LEU A 68 -0.32 -0.34 15.58
N ALA A 69 -1.03 0.49 16.34
CA ALA A 69 -2.37 0.95 15.96
C ALA A 69 -2.35 1.72 14.64
N GLU A 70 -1.37 2.61 14.44
CA GLU A 70 -1.19 3.35 13.19
C GLU A 70 -0.84 2.43 12.01
N ALA A 71 0.04 1.44 12.22
CA ALA A 71 0.41 0.47 11.19
C ALA A 71 -0.82 -0.28 10.69
N TYR A 72 -1.67 -0.79 11.59
CA TYR A 72 -2.91 -1.45 11.22
C TYR A 72 -3.94 -0.51 10.60
N ALA A 73 -4.09 0.70 11.11
CA ALA A 73 -4.98 1.70 10.51
C ALA A 73 -4.57 2.00 9.05
N THR A 74 -3.26 2.04 8.80
CA THR A 74 -2.73 2.24 7.46
C THR A 74 -3.02 1.03 6.55
N MET A 75 -2.80 -0.20 7.04
CA MET A 75 -3.18 -1.43 6.29
C MET A 75 -4.67 -1.43 5.93
N ALA A 76 -5.55 -1.12 6.89
CA ALA A 76 -6.99 -1.00 6.62
C ALA A 76 -7.31 0.01 5.51
N ALA A 77 -6.64 1.16 5.48
CA ALA A 77 -6.85 2.16 4.45
C ALA A 77 -6.37 1.70 3.06
N TYR A 78 -5.35 0.85 2.99
CA TYR A 78 -4.92 0.24 1.73
C TYR A 78 -5.93 -0.80 1.24
N GLU A 79 -6.41 -1.67 2.12
CA GLU A 79 -7.43 -2.67 1.78
C GLU A 79 -8.75 -2.02 1.34
N ASP A 80 -9.20 -0.96 2.03
CA ASP A 80 -10.40 -0.20 1.62
C ASP A 80 -10.24 0.39 0.20
N ARG A 81 -9.05 0.90 -0.14
CA ARG A 81 -8.76 1.43 -1.49
C ARG A 81 -8.70 0.34 -2.54
N ALA A 82 -8.23 -0.85 -2.17
CA ALA A 82 -8.19 -2.02 -3.04
C ALA A 82 -9.57 -2.66 -3.24
N GLY A 83 -10.56 -2.30 -2.41
CA GLY A 83 -11.91 -2.84 -2.43
C GLY A 83 -12.09 -4.10 -1.59
N ASP A 84 -11.11 -4.47 -0.76
CA ASP A 84 -11.23 -5.60 0.17
C ASP A 84 -11.80 -5.15 1.52
N ALA A 85 -13.13 -5.10 1.59
CA ALA A 85 -13.83 -4.70 2.81
C ALA A 85 -13.60 -5.68 3.98
N GLY A 86 -13.28 -6.96 3.69
CA GLY A 86 -13.05 -7.99 4.68
C GLY A 86 -11.73 -7.76 5.41
N ASP A 87 -10.65 -7.61 4.64
CA ASP A 87 -9.33 -7.37 5.18
C ASP A 87 -9.21 -5.97 5.80
N ALA A 88 -9.89 -4.97 5.22
CA ALA A 88 -9.98 -3.67 5.85
C ALA A 88 -10.66 -3.72 7.23
N ALA A 89 -11.73 -4.52 7.40
CA ALA A 89 -12.39 -4.68 8.68
C ALA A 89 -11.53 -5.44 9.70
N PHE A 90 -10.78 -6.45 9.23
CA PHE A 90 -9.80 -7.16 10.03
C PHE A 90 -8.75 -6.19 10.60
N PHE A 91 -8.12 -5.37 9.76
CA PHE A 91 -7.10 -4.43 10.21
C PHE A 91 -7.64 -3.27 11.06
N ARG A 92 -8.85 -2.77 10.82
CA ARG A 92 -9.50 -1.81 11.73
C ARG A 92 -9.67 -2.39 13.13
N THR A 93 -10.07 -3.65 13.22
CA THR A 93 -10.21 -4.35 14.52
C THR A 93 -8.87 -4.50 15.21
N LYS A 94 -7.81 -4.86 14.47
CA LYS A 94 -6.44 -4.94 14.99
C LYS A 94 -5.91 -3.60 15.45
N ALA A 95 -6.20 -2.50 14.74
CA ALA A 95 -5.84 -1.14 15.14
C ALA A 95 -6.45 -0.77 16.50
N MET A 96 -7.74 -1.05 16.69
CA MET A 96 -8.43 -0.84 17.96
C MET A 96 -7.84 -1.69 19.10
N ALA A 97 -7.48 -2.94 18.81
CA ALA A 97 -6.84 -3.84 19.78
C ALA A 97 -5.42 -3.35 20.17
N ALA A 98 -4.64 -2.84 19.21
CA ALA A 98 -3.31 -2.30 19.46
C ALA A 98 -3.29 -1.06 20.35
N ALA A 99 -4.36 -0.26 20.31
CA ALA A 99 -4.57 0.86 21.24
C ALA A 99 -4.99 0.40 22.66
N SER A 100 -5.18 -0.90 22.90
CA SER A 100 -5.61 -1.48 24.18
C SER A 100 -4.46 -2.20 24.91
N THR A 101 -4.69 -2.53 26.18
CA THR A 101 -3.77 -3.36 26.98
C THR A 101 -4.47 -4.68 27.36
N PRO A 102 -3.83 -5.84 27.19
CA PRO A 102 -2.50 -6.03 26.59
C PRO A 102 -2.48 -5.72 25.09
N VAL A 103 -1.32 -5.30 24.60
CA VAL A 103 -1.09 -5.14 23.15
C VAL A 103 -1.15 -6.52 22.49
N PRO A 104 -1.82 -6.66 21.34
CA PRO A 104 -1.99 -7.95 20.68
C PRO A 104 -0.65 -8.53 20.21
N GLU A 105 -0.51 -9.83 20.40
CA GLU A 105 0.56 -10.62 19.82
C GLU A 105 0.40 -10.74 18.29
N PRO A 106 1.47 -11.08 17.55
CA PRO A 106 1.38 -11.43 16.14
C PRO A 106 0.46 -12.64 15.91
N GLU A 107 -0.27 -12.64 14.80
CA GLU A 107 -1.21 -13.69 14.37
C GLU A 107 -0.58 -15.09 14.40
N SER A 108 -1.44 -16.10 14.54
CA SER A 108 -1.02 -17.51 14.42
C SER A 108 -0.46 -17.78 13.03
N ALA A 109 0.58 -18.61 12.94
CA ALA A 109 1.20 -18.95 11.68
C ALA A 109 0.49 -20.15 11.01
N PRO A 110 -0.21 -19.97 9.87
CA PRO A 110 -0.88 -21.06 9.16
C PRO A 110 0.08 -22.02 8.44
N THR A 111 1.37 -21.67 8.31
CA THR A 111 2.37 -22.47 7.59
C THR A 111 3.68 -22.53 8.37
N GLY A 112 4.50 -23.56 8.09
CA GLY A 112 5.84 -23.65 8.70
C GLY A 112 6.78 -22.51 8.30
N GLU A 113 6.48 -21.79 7.22
CA GLU A 113 7.21 -20.58 6.85
C GLU A 113 6.81 -19.39 7.72
N LEU A 114 5.51 -19.17 7.91
CA LEU A 114 5.00 -18.14 8.81
C LEU A 114 5.41 -18.43 10.26
N GLU A 115 5.59 -19.69 10.66
CA GLU A 115 6.12 -20.01 12.00
C GLU A 115 7.55 -19.48 12.19
N ARG A 116 8.40 -19.65 11.18
CA ARG A 116 9.77 -19.10 11.21
C ARG A 116 9.76 -17.57 11.20
N ALA A 117 8.88 -16.97 10.39
CA ALA A 117 8.71 -15.52 10.33
C ALA A 117 8.24 -14.96 11.68
N ARG A 118 7.23 -15.59 12.29
CA ARG A 118 6.72 -15.25 13.61
C ARG A 118 7.82 -15.35 14.66
N ALA A 119 8.59 -16.44 14.67
CA ALA A 119 9.70 -16.60 15.59
C ALA A 119 10.75 -15.49 15.44
N ALA A 120 11.09 -15.12 14.20
CA ALA A 120 12.04 -14.05 13.92
C ALA A 120 11.51 -12.67 14.37
N LEU A 121 10.21 -12.40 14.19
CA LEU A 121 9.54 -11.21 14.71
C LEU A 121 9.58 -11.16 16.24
N MET A 122 9.27 -12.28 16.90
CA MET A 122 9.30 -12.38 18.36
C MET A 122 10.70 -12.16 18.94
N LEU A 123 11.75 -12.63 18.26
CA LEU A 123 13.14 -12.37 18.66
C LEU A 123 13.51 -10.88 18.56
N SER A 124 12.91 -10.15 17.62
CA SER A 124 13.12 -8.71 17.44
C SER A 124 12.32 -7.84 18.44
N MET A 125 11.48 -8.43 19.29
CA MET A 125 10.64 -7.68 20.24
C MET A 125 11.44 -6.90 21.28
N SER A 126 12.73 -7.20 21.50
CA SER A 126 13.61 -6.37 22.32
C SER A 126 13.85 -4.97 21.76
N ALA A 127 13.61 -4.75 20.46
CA ALA A 127 13.72 -3.45 19.81
C ALA A 127 12.47 -2.58 20.00
N ARG A 128 11.47 -3.03 20.76
CA ARG A 128 10.17 -2.35 20.94
C ARG A 128 10.31 -0.91 21.46
N ASP A 129 11.29 -0.66 22.32
CA ASP A 129 11.48 0.67 22.93
C ASP A 129 12.43 1.56 22.12
N THR A 130 13.27 0.98 21.26
CA THR A 130 14.29 1.70 20.49
C THR A 130 13.89 1.94 19.03
N LEU A 131 13.10 1.02 18.46
CA LEU A 131 12.60 1.03 17.08
C LEU A 131 11.10 0.69 17.04
N PRO A 132 10.23 1.40 17.81
CA PRO A 132 8.82 1.08 17.95
C PRO A 132 8.08 1.08 16.61
N GLU A 133 8.35 2.06 15.75
CA GLU A 133 7.69 2.22 14.44
C GLU A 133 8.05 1.10 13.46
N GLN A 134 9.34 0.71 13.40
CA GLN A 134 9.79 -0.38 12.55
C GLN A 134 9.23 -1.72 13.04
N LEU A 135 9.27 -1.96 14.36
CA LEU A 135 8.75 -3.21 14.91
C LEU A 135 7.23 -3.31 14.72
N ALA A 136 6.50 -2.20 14.87
CA ALA A 136 5.07 -2.13 14.61
C ALA A 136 4.75 -2.43 13.13
N THR A 137 5.51 -1.82 12.21
CA THR A 137 5.39 -2.09 10.77
C THR A 137 5.68 -3.55 10.46
N ALA A 138 6.71 -4.14 11.07
CA ALA A 138 7.04 -5.56 10.89
C ALA A 138 5.90 -6.46 11.40
N GLN A 139 5.31 -6.19 12.58
CA GLN A 139 4.20 -6.99 13.07
C GLN A 139 2.96 -6.87 12.18
N ALA A 140 2.59 -5.66 11.74
CA ALA A 140 1.46 -5.48 10.84
C ALA A 140 1.66 -6.17 9.48
N ALA A 141 2.89 -6.13 8.94
CA ALA A 141 3.24 -6.82 7.70
C ALA A 141 3.19 -8.35 7.84
N TYR A 142 3.67 -8.88 8.95
CA TYR A 142 3.55 -10.32 9.24
C TYR A 142 2.09 -10.75 9.35
N ASP A 143 1.27 -9.99 10.08
CA ASP A 143 -0.16 -10.31 10.26
C ASP A 143 -0.93 -10.23 8.94
N CYS A 144 -0.55 -9.29 8.08
CA CYS A 144 -1.06 -9.23 6.71
C CYS A 144 -0.69 -10.46 5.89
N TRP A 145 0.59 -10.84 5.87
CA TRP A 145 1.02 -12.04 5.15
C TRP A 145 0.32 -13.31 5.67
N ALA A 146 0.14 -13.41 7.00
CA ALA A 146 -0.62 -14.50 7.59
C ALA A 146 -2.10 -14.50 7.17
N ASN A 147 -2.71 -13.31 7.08
CA ASN A 147 -4.06 -13.16 6.56
C ASN A 147 -4.16 -13.59 5.08
N ASP A 148 -3.27 -13.09 4.21
CA ASP A 148 -3.24 -13.41 2.78
C ASP A 148 -3.20 -14.92 2.53
N VAL A 149 -2.31 -15.62 3.26
CA VAL A 149 -2.19 -17.08 3.18
C VAL A 149 -3.44 -17.79 3.69
N ARG A 150 -4.12 -17.25 4.71
CA ARG A 150 -5.36 -17.82 5.25
C ARG A 150 -6.55 -17.63 4.31
N VAL A 151 -6.69 -16.46 3.68
CA VAL A 151 -7.83 -16.14 2.80
C VAL A 151 -7.67 -16.72 1.40
N GLY A 152 -6.43 -16.94 0.93
CA GLY A 152 -6.13 -17.67 -0.30
C GLY A 152 -6.60 -16.97 -1.58
N THR A 153 -6.73 -15.64 -1.57
CA THR A 153 -7.35 -14.85 -2.64
C THR A 153 -6.46 -14.67 -3.88
N GLY A 154 -5.14 -14.83 -3.75
CA GLY A 154 -4.17 -14.77 -4.85
C GLY A 154 -3.97 -13.36 -5.46
N ILE A 155 -4.70 -12.35 -4.97
CA ILE A 155 -4.53 -10.94 -5.31
C ILE A 155 -4.37 -10.20 -3.98
N THR A 156 -3.18 -9.68 -3.73
CA THR A 156 -2.89 -8.88 -2.55
C THR A 156 -2.55 -7.46 -2.99
N PRO A 157 -3.21 -6.43 -2.46
CA PRO A 157 -2.88 -5.04 -2.81
C PRO A 157 -1.53 -4.59 -2.22
N ILE A 158 -1.03 -5.33 -1.23
CA ILE A 158 0.21 -5.09 -0.51
C ILE A 158 1.08 -6.36 -0.62
N ASP A 159 2.38 -6.20 -0.92
CA ASP A 159 3.35 -7.29 -0.79
C ASP A 159 3.83 -7.38 0.66
N CYS A 160 2.99 -8.00 1.49
CA CYS A 160 3.18 -8.06 2.94
C CYS A 160 4.37 -8.92 3.34
N GLU A 161 4.69 -9.95 2.56
CA GLU A 161 5.88 -10.77 2.79
C GLU A 161 7.15 -9.94 2.58
N SER A 162 7.26 -9.22 1.46
CA SER A 162 8.44 -8.38 1.20
C SER A 162 8.57 -7.27 2.23
N LEU A 163 7.47 -6.57 2.56
CA LEU A 163 7.49 -5.54 3.60
C LEU A 163 8.00 -6.10 4.93
N PHE A 164 7.51 -7.27 5.34
CA PHE A 164 7.94 -7.91 6.58
C PHE A 164 9.44 -8.19 6.56
N ARG A 165 9.93 -8.87 5.51
CA ARG A 165 11.33 -9.28 5.40
C ARG A 165 12.29 -8.11 5.36
N ASP A 166 11.95 -7.05 4.63
CA ASP A 166 12.80 -5.87 4.53
C ASP A 166 12.80 -5.06 5.83
N THR A 167 11.63 -4.90 6.47
CA THR A 167 11.55 -4.20 7.76
C THR A 167 12.32 -4.95 8.85
N LEU A 168 12.21 -6.28 8.91
CA LEU A 168 12.93 -7.07 9.90
C LEU A 168 14.45 -7.00 9.70
N ARG A 169 14.92 -6.95 8.44
CA ARG A 169 16.33 -6.76 8.11
C ARG A 169 16.83 -5.39 8.57
N ASP A 170 16.03 -4.33 8.40
CA ASP A 170 16.38 -2.98 8.87
C ASP A 170 16.48 -2.93 10.41
N ILE A 171 15.56 -3.58 11.13
CA ILE A 171 15.64 -3.70 12.61
C ILE A 171 16.93 -4.41 13.02
N GLN A 172 17.26 -5.53 12.38
CA GLN A 172 18.45 -6.32 12.69
C GLN A 172 19.77 -5.60 12.36
N ALA A 173 19.75 -4.66 11.41
CA ALA A 173 20.92 -3.86 11.07
C ALA A 173 21.17 -2.70 12.06
N ARG A 174 20.18 -2.39 12.91
CA ARG A 174 20.19 -1.25 13.86
C ARG A 174 20.26 -1.67 15.33
N GLY A 175 19.86 -2.91 15.64
CA GLY A 175 19.95 -3.52 16.97
C GLY A 175 21.33 -4.09 17.27
#